data_AF-A0A966C609-F1
#
_entry.id   AF-A0A966C609-F1
#
_cell.length_a   1.000
_cell.length_b   1.000
_cell.length_c   1.000
_cell.angle_alpha   90.00
_cell.angle_beta   90.00
_cell.angle_gamma   90.00
#
_symmetry.space_group_name_H-M   'P 1'
#
loop_
_entity.id
_entity.type
_entity.pdbx_description
1 polymer ?
#
loop_
_entity_poly.entity_id
_entity_poly.type
_entity_poly.pdbx_seq_one_letter_code
_entity_poly.pdbx_strand_id
1 'polypeptide(L)'
;MSTFAEVMGERRKKRDALLAFGMNPYTAVTNATHTNAEVLSQFLSLQTTNTSVTIAGRIMALRLHGGMAFADVFDGTKKLQLFFSKETLGEKLFDLFFNNIDIGDFIEASGVPFVTKRET
;
A
#
# COMPACT_ATOMS: atom_id res chain seq x y z
N MET A 1 8.79 25.02 -8.26
CA MET A 1 9.21 23.64 -7.95
C MET A 1 9.88 23.66 -6.59
N SER A 2 9.50 22.75 -5.69
CA SER A 2 10.20 22.60 -4.42
C SER A 2 11.64 22.18 -4.65
N THR A 3 12.55 22.67 -3.82
CA THR A 3 13.97 22.28 -3.90
C THR A 3 14.15 20.83 -3.44
N PHE A 4 15.23 20.18 -3.87
CA PHE A 4 15.56 18.83 -3.39
C PHE A 4 15.64 18.77 -1.85
N ALA A 5 16.21 19.79 -1.22
CA ALA A 5 16.32 19.89 0.22
C ALA A 5 14.95 19.97 0.91
N GLU A 6 14.00 20.72 0.35
CA GLU A 6 12.62 20.80 0.84
C GLU A 6 11.92 19.45 0.75
N VAL A 7 12.00 18.77 -0.40
CA VAL A 7 11.40 17.44 -0.59
C VAL A 7 11.97 16.42 0.39
N MET A 8 13.29 16.43 0.59
CA MET A 8 13.94 15.56 1.57
C MET A 8 13.55 15.90 3.02
N GLY A 9 13.37 17.18 3.33
CA GLY A 9 12.89 17.64 4.63
C GLY A 9 11.48 17.11 4.92
N GLU A 10 10.56 17.24 3.98
CA GLU A 10 9.19 16.72 4.12
C GLU A 10 9.14 15.20 4.27
N ARG A 11 9.91 14.45 3.47
CA ARG A 11 10.00 12.99 3.60
C ARG A 11 10.56 12.56 4.96
N ARG A 12 11.52 13.30 5.53
CA ARG A 12 12.03 13.02 6.88
C ARG A 12 10.98 13.28 7.96
N LYS A 13 10.20 14.37 7.85
CA LYS A 13 9.10 14.65 8.77
C LYS A 13 8.06 13.52 8.78
N LYS A 14 7.68 13.03 7.59
CA LYS A 14 6.74 11.91 7.46
C LYS A 14 7.27 10.63 8.11
N ARG A 15 8.54 10.30 7.86
CA ARG A 15 9.22 9.18 8.54
C ARG A 15 9.19 9.34 10.06
N ASP A 16 9.47 10.53 10.57
CA ASP A 16 9.50 10.79 12.01
C ASP A 16 8.11 10.67 12.64
N ALA A 17 7.06 11.05 11.92
CA ALA A 17 5.68 10.83 12.35
C ALA A 17 5.31 9.34 12.43
N LEU A 18 5.76 8.52 11.47
CA LEU A 18 5.58 7.06 11.52
C LEU A 18 6.29 6.44 12.74
N LEU A 19 7.54 6.86 12.98
CA LEU A 19 8.32 6.43 14.14
C LEU A 19 7.66 6.84 15.47
N ALA A 20 7.15 8.06 15.57
CA ALA A 20 6.45 8.55 16.77
C ALA A 20 5.16 7.77 17.06
N PHE A 21 4.52 7.21 16.02
CA PHE A 21 3.38 6.30 16.17
C PHE A 21 3.79 4.87 16.55
N GLY A 22 5.08 4.55 16.56
CA GLY A 22 5.59 3.21 16.81
C GLY A 22 5.63 2.30 15.57
N MET A 23 5.43 2.86 14.37
CA MET A 23 5.57 2.13 13.11
C MET A 23 7.00 2.27 12.58
N ASN A 24 7.72 1.16 12.45
CA ASN A 24 9.06 1.18 11.85
C ASN A 24 8.96 1.28 10.31
N PRO A 25 9.41 2.39 9.69
CA PRO A 25 9.35 2.55 8.24
C PRO A 25 10.39 1.70 7.48
N TYR A 26 11.37 1.12 8.17
CA TYR A 26 12.44 0.30 7.58
C TYR A 26 12.48 -1.06 8.26
N THR A 27 11.47 -1.90 8.01
CA THR A 27 11.47 -3.28 8.48
C THR A 27 12.47 -4.11 7.67
N ALA A 28 13.26 -4.94 8.35
CA ALA A 28 14.22 -5.83 7.70
C ALA A 28 13.56 -7.09 7.10
N VAL A 29 12.33 -7.37 7.51
CA VAL A 29 11.56 -8.55 7.14
C VAL A 29 10.21 -8.14 6.57
N THR A 30 9.71 -8.95 5.65
CA THR A 30 8.36 -8.88 5.08
C THR A 30 7.65 -10.20 5.32
N ASN A 31 6.34 -10.14 5.53
CA ASN A 31 5.46 -11.31 5.62
C ASN A 31 4.76 -11.58 4.27
N ALA A 32 5.30 -11.07 3.15
CA ALA A 32 4.77 -11.32 1.83
C ALA A 32 4.65 -12.83 1.56
N THR A 33 3.44 -13.26 1.23
CA THR A 33 3.11 -14.66 0.94
C THR A 33 3.09 -14.94 -0.55
N HIS A 34 2.82 -13.92 -1.37
CA HIS A 34 2.69 -14.04 -2.82
C HIS A 34 3.32 -12.83 -3.51
N THR A 35 3.81 -13.07 -4.72
CA THR A 35 4.13 -12.02 -5.70
C THR A 35 2.86 -11.53 -6.39
N ASN A 36 2.91 -10.33 -6.96
CA ASN A 36 1.79 -9.77 -7.73
C ASN A 36 1.42 -10.65 -8.93
N ALA A 37 2.41 -11.27 -9.58
CA ALA A 37 2.17 -12.22 -10.68
C ALA A 37 1.44 -13.49 -10.20
N GLU A 38 1.80 -14.03 -9.04
CA GLU A 38 1.13 -15.21 -8.46
C GLU A 38 -0.32 -14.89 -8.10
N VAL A 39 -0.58 -13.77 -7.43
CA VAL A 39 -1.95 -13.34 -7.08
C VAL A 39 -2.83 -13.24 -8.33
N LEU A 40 -2.30 -12.69 -9.42
CA LEU A 40 -3.04 -12.59 -10.69
C LEU A 40 -3.26 -13.96 -11.33
N SER A 41 -2.29 -14.86 -11.28
CA SER A 41 -2.41 -16.20 -11.86
C SER A 41 -3.40 -17.10 -11.08
N GLN A 42 -3.49 -16.91 -9.76
CA GLN A 42 -4.30 -17.71 -8.84
C GLN A 42 -5.59 -17.01 -8.40
N PHE A 43 -5.92 -15.88 -9.03
CA PHE A 43 -7.00 -14.98 -8.60
C PHE A 43 -8.32 -15.70 -8.33
N LEU A 44 -8.80 -16.52 -9.28
CA LEU A 44 -10.08 -17.23 -9.14
C LEU A 44 -10.07 -18.17 -7.92
N SER A 45 -8.96 -18.86 -7.67
CA SER A 45 -8.85 -19.76 -6.51
C SER A 45 -8.87 -18.96 -5.21
N LEU A 46 -8.00 -17.94 -5.10
CA LEU A 46 -7.87 -17.11 -3.90
C LEU A 46 -9.17 -16.38 -3.55
N GLN A 47 -9.88 -15.90 -4.57
CA GLN A 47 -11.17 -15.24 -4.41
C GLN A 47 -12.24 -16.24 -3.92
N THR A 48 -12.32 -17.43 -4.53
CA THR A 48 -13.32 -18.46 -4.17
C THR A 48 -13.12 -18.97 -2.74
N THR A 49 -11.87 -19.13 -2.32
CA THR A 49 -11.52 -19.60 -0.97
C THR A 49 -11.44 -18.48 0.06
N ASN A 50 -11.68 -17.23 -0.34
CA ASN A 50 -11.57 -16.04 0.50
C ASN A 50 -10.20 -15.97 1.22
N THR A 51 -9.15 -16.38 0.54
CA THR A 51 -7.80 -16.49 1.10
C THR A 51 -7.17 -15.12 1.20
N SER A 52 -6.78 -14.72 2.41
CA SER A 52 -6.00 -13.51 2.63
C SER A 52 -4.58 -13.70 2.08
N VAL A 53 -4.13 -12.75 1.28
CA VAL A 53 -2.77 -12.69 0.73
C VAL A 53 -2.06 -11.47 1.26
N THR A 54 -0.74 -11.56 1.35
CA THR A 54 0.14 -10.45 1.73
C THR A 54 1.11 -10.22 0.59
N ILE A 55 1.16 -8.99 0.11
CA ILE A 55 2.08 -8.57 -0.95
C ILE A 55 2.94 -7.41 -0.45
N ALA A 56 4.13 -7.26 -1.02
CA ALA A 56 4.99 -6.13 -0.78
C ALA A 56 5.50 -5.56 -2.09
N GLY A 57 5.62 -4.23 -2.19
CA GLY A 57 6.17 -3.60 -3.38
C GLY A 57 6.17 -2.08 -3.31
N ARG A 58 6.62 -1.48 -4.41
CA ARG A 58 6.77 -0.03 -4.54
C ARG A 58 5.48 0.63 -4.99
N ILE A 59 5.07 1.70 -4.32
CA ILE A 59 3.96 2.55 -4.75
C ILE A 59 4.36 3.30 -6.01
N MET A 60 3.68 3.00 -7.12
CA MET A 60 3.85 3.66 -8.41
C MET A 60 2.83 4.78 -8.63
N ALA A 61 1.63 4.64 -8.07
CA ALA A 61 0.61 5.67 -8.07
C ALA A 61 -0.22 5.59 -6.79
N LEU A 62 -0.67 6.73 -6.29
CA LEU A 62 -1.53 6.82 -5.11
C LEU A 62 -2.67 7.80 -5.38
N ARG A 63 -3.90 7.38 -5.10
CA ARG A 63 -5.13 8.16 -5.31
C ARG A 63 -5.97 8.13 -4.03
N LEU A 64 -6.25 9.30 -3.48
CA LEU A 64 -6.94 9.49 -2.21
C LEU A 64 -8.32 10.11 -2.45
N HIS A 65 -9.34 9.50 -1.86
CA HIS A 65 -10.74 9.90 -1.99
C HIS A 65 -11.43 9.87 -0.62
N GLY A 66 -11.09 10.83 0.25
CA GLY A 66 -11.73 11.03 1.56
C GLY A 66 -11.61 9.84 2.50
N GLY A 67 -12.51 8.85 2.35
CA GLY A 67 -12.52 7.60 3.12
C GLY A 67 -11.94 6.38 2.40
N MET A 68 -11.45 6.53 1.16
CA MET A 68 -10.87 5.45 0.36
C MET A 68 -9.53 5.87 -0.23
N ALA A 69 -8.64 4.90 -0.42
CA ALA A 69 -7.39 5.08 -1.14
C ALA A 69 -7.14 3.93 -2.10
N PHE A 70 -6.57 4.26 -3.26
CA PHE A 70 -6.12 3.29 -4.27
C PHE A 70 -4.63 3.48 -4.48
N ALA A 71 -3.86 2.41 -4.34
CA ALA A 71 -2.43 2.43 -4.60
C ALA A 71 -2.08 1.39 -5.66
N ASP A 72 -1.32 1.79 -6.67
CA ASP A 72 -0.78 0.84 -7.64
C ASP A 72 0.62 0.44 -7.16
N VAL A 73 0.81 -0.85 -6.88
CA VAL A 73 2.05 -1.39 -6.32
C VAL A 73 2.76 -2.28 -7.35
N PHE A 74 4.08 -2.11 -7.46
CA PHE A 74 4.94 -2.94 -8.31
C PHE A 74 6.00 -3.65 -7.45
N ASP A 75 6.02 -4.98 -7.49
CA ASP A 75 6.92 -5.84 -6.74
C ASP A 75 8.14 -6.31 -7.56
N GLY A 76 8.26 -5.88 -8.82
CA GLY A 76 9.24 -6.38 -9.78
C GLY A 76 8.66 -7.37 -10.79
N THR A 77 7.55 -8.03 -10.47
CA THR A 77 6.90 -9.01 -11.34
C THR A 77 5.76 -8.39 -12.14
N LYS A 78 4.80 -7.77 -11.47
CA LYS A 78 3.62 -7.13 -12.09
C LYS A 78 3.13 -5.97 -11.25
N LYS A 79 2.34 -5.09 -11.86
CA LYS A 79 1.60 -4.03 -11.17
C LYS A 79 0.27 -4.59 -10.67
N LEU A 80 -0.06 -4.33 -9.40
CA LEU A 80 -1.34 -4.69 -8.80
C LEU A 80 -1.96 -3.48 -8.10
N GLN A 81 -3.28 -3.31 -8.23
CA GLN A 81 -4.01 -2.23 -7.56
C GLN A 81 -4.45 -2.71 -6.17
N LEU A 82 -4.09 -1.94 -5.15
CA LEU A 82 -4.56 -2.08 -3.77
C LEU A 82 -5.71 -1.12 -3.52
N PHE A 83 -6.71 -1.59 -2.77
CA PHE A 83 -7.82 -0.79 -2.27
C PHE A 83 -7.78 -0.76 -0.75
N PHE A 84 -7.92 0.43 -0.19
CA PHE A 84 -7.99 0.67 1.23
C PHE A 84 -9.21 1.53 1.55
N SER A 85 -9.88 1.22 2.66
CA SER A 85 -10.98 2.02 3.18
C SER A 85 -10.75 2.34 4.65
N LYS A 86 -11.26 3.51 5.09
CA LYS A 86 -11.31 3.88 6.51
C LYS A 86 -12.12 2.88 7.34
N GLU A 87 -13.13 2.25 6.75
CA GLU A 87 -13.96 1.25 7.40
C GLU A 87 -13.16 -0.01 7.76
N THR A 88 -12.32 -0.50 6.84
CA THR A 88 -11.52 -1.71 7.08
C THR A 88 -10.30 -1.45 7.95
N LEU A 89 -9.62 -0.31 7.78
CA LEU A 89 -8.38 -0.01 8.51
C LEU A 89 -8.59 0.76 9.82
N GLY A 90 -9.75 1.39 10.01
CA GLY A 90 -9.98 2.37 11.04
C GLY A 90 -9.39 3.74 10.68
N GLU A 91 -10.09 4.81 11.08
CA GLU A 91 -9.75 6.20 10.73
C GLU A 91 -8.32 6.59 11.14
N LYS A 92 -7.93 6.28 12.37
CA LYS A 92 -6.62 6.66 12.92
C LYS A 92 -5.45 6.08 12.11
N LEU A 93 -5.52 4.79 11.75
CA LEU A 93 -4.47 4.13 10.99
C LEU A 93 -4.47 4.59 9.54
N PHE A 94 -5.66 4.71 8.93
CA PHE A 94 -5.81 5.19 7.56
C PHE A 94 -5.20 6.58 7.40
N ASP A 95 -5.61 7.54 8.23
CA ASP A 95 -5.14 8.92 8.14
C ASP A 95 -3.66 9.03 8.44
N LEU A 96 -3.15 8.32 9.45
CA LEU A 96 -1.72 8.29 9.71
C LEU A 96 -0.95 7.74 8.49
N PHE A 97 -1.33 6.59 7.96
CA PHE A 97 -0.59 5.94 6.89
C PHE A 97 -0.60 6.80 5.64
N PHE A 98 -1.78 7.21 5.15
CA PHE A 98 -1.91 7.94 3.90
C PHE A 98 -1.40 9.40 3.93
N ASN A 99 -1.29 10.01 5.11
CA ASN A 99 -0.64 11.31 5.25
C ASN A 99 0.91 11.22 5.22
N ASN A 100 1.47 10.04 5.48
CA ASN A 100 2.91 9.86 5.67
C ASN A 100 3.59 8.97 4.63
N ILE A 101 2.85 8.45 3.63
CA ILE A 101 3.43 7.74 2.49
C ILE A 101 3.51 8.62 1.24
N ASP A 102 4.44 8.29 0.35
CA ASP A 102 4.64 8.93 -0.94
C ASP A 102 4.81 7.91 -2.08
N ILE A 103 4.66 8.39 -3.31
CA ILE A 103 5.06 7.62 -4.50
C ILE A 103 6.56 7.33 -4.42
N GLY A 104 6.91 6.08 -4.70
CA GLY A 104 8.27 5.56 -4.62
C GLY A 104 8.61 4.86 -3.30
N ASP A 105 7.74 4.95 -2.29
CA ASP A 105 7.90 4.22 -1.04
C ASP A 105 7.47 2.75 -1.22
N PHE A 106 8.04 1.87 -0.41
CA PHE A 106 7.69 0.45 -0.39
C PHE A 106 6.68 0.19 0.73
N ILE A 107 5.65 -0.59 0.43
CA ILE A 107 4.61 -0.95 1.39
C ILE A 107 4.37 -2.45 1.37
N GLU A 108 3.92 -2.97 2.50
CA GLU A 108 3.32 -4.30 2.65
C GLU A 108 1.82 -4.12 2.92
N ALA A 109 1.00 -4.93 2.27
CA ALA A 109 -0.44 -4.91 2.46
C ALA A 109 -1.01 -6.33 2.45
N SER A 110 -2.02 -6.55 3.28
CA SER A 110 -2.72 -7.82 3.41
C SER A 110 -4.21 -7.64 3.13
N GLY A 111 -4.81 -8.62 2.44
CA GLY A 111 -6.23 -8.61 2.15
C GLY A 111 -6.64 -9.73 1.21
N VAL A 112 -7.93 -9.81 0.90
CA VAL A 112 -8.46 -10.81 -0.04
C VAL A 112 -8.55 -10.21 -1.44
N PRO A 113 -8.09 -10.89 -2.50
CA PRO A 113 -8.24 -10.44 -3.88
C PRO A 113 -9.72 -10.34 -4.29
N PHE A 114 -10.10 -9.23 -4.93
CA PHE A 114 -11.44 -9.03 -5.47
C PHE A 114 -11.40 -8.15 -6.72
N VAL A 115 -12.49 -8.17 -7.51
CA VAL A 115 -12.65 -7.29 -8.68
C VAL A 115 -13.31 -5.98 -8.26
N THR A 116 -12.68 -4.85 -8.58
CA THR A 116 -13.28 -3.53 -8.36
C THR A 116 -14.36 -3.23 -9.38
N LYS A 117 -15.42 -2.50 -8.99
CA LYS A 117 -16.59 -2.17 -9.85
C LYS A 117 -16.28 -1.38 -11.13
N ARG A 118 -15.07 -0.88 -11.32
CA ARG A 118 -14.70 -0.11 -12.51
C ARG A 118 -14.24 -1.07 -13.59
N GLU A 119 -15.15 -1.47 -14.46
CA GLU A 119 -14.80 -2.02 -15.76
C GLU A 119 -13.95 -0.96 -16.47
N THR A 120 -12.75 -1.37 -16.90
CA THR A 120 -11.95 -0.58 -17.83
C THR A 120 -12.18 -1.16 -19.22
#